data_AF-A0AAD8B6Y1-F1
#
_entry.id   AF-A0AAD8B6Y1-F1
#
_cell.length_a   1.000
_cell.length_b   1.000
_cell.length_c   1.000
_cell.angle_alpha   90.00
_cell.angle_beta   90.00
_cell.angle_gamma   90.00
#
_symmetry.space_group_name_H-M   'P 1'
#
loop_
_entity.id
_entity.type
_entity.pdbx_description
1 polymer ?
#
loop_
_entity_poly.entity_id
_entity_poly.type
_entity_poly.pdbx_seq_one_letter_code
_entity_poly.pdbx_strand_id
1 'polypeptide(L)'
;MQNTISNSSRYISDLGTFESALKAEFKPRWVVGMDVYAQKFVENFLTGTFEANPSGYNRFITNFGTHNFTRGNFGGLIRDVIETKSDYFYSRSDREVESNAKASFLNVMSVTGSFGSSSQRVDQNFTNASTHIVRYYGRNTNLLAQNGVSKWQTTVDLDPWLFSGEFKPISDLISDETKKQSMERAVENYVLKSYLGELERTVASVRSKANDPVLNGLEARVIKLKSVPVLDLEDVETLSGDIQNEITAPTWFTMNTKQCFKWWATHIGTQCGGGADSFCAQRQTA
;
A
#
# COMPACT_ATOMS: atom_id res chain seq x y z
N MET A 1 -13.59 2.89 6.26
CA MET A 1 -12.89 2.53 4.99
C MET A 1 -12.95 1.01 4.82
N GLN A 2 -13.17 0.52 3.59
CA GLN A 2 -13.56 -0.84 3.16
C GLN A 2 -15.08 -1.15 3.22
N ASN A 3 -15.75 -0.89 2.09
CA ASN A 3 -17.15 -1.28 1.83
C ASN A 3 -17.27 -2.44 0.82
N THR A 4 -16.14 -3.05 0.47
CA THR A 4 -16.05 -4.12 -0.51
C THR A 4 -16.55 -5.43 0.10
N ILE A 5 -17.50 -6.10 -0.55
CA ILE A 5 -18.23 -7.29 -0.06
C ILE A 5 -17.29 -8.48 0.21
N SER A 6 -16.14 -8.51 -0.44
CA SER A 6 -15.30 -9.72 -0.54
C SER A 6 -13.83 -9.47 -0.22
N ASN A 7 -13.49 -8.40 0.50
CA ASN A 7 -12.09 -8.12 0.77
C ASN A 7 -11.49 -9.12 1.77
N SER A 8 -10.64 -10.04 1.27
CA SER A 8 -9.73 -10.85 2.09
C SER A 8 -8.38 -10.17 2.32
N SER A 9 -8.29 -8.85 2.09
CA SER A 9 -7.07 -8.11 2.37
C SER A 9 -6.70 -8.26 3.83
N ARG A 10 -5.46 -8.65 4.06
CA ARG A 10 -4.84 -8.42 5.36
C ARG A 10 -4.80 -6.92 5.59
N TYR A 11 -5.02 -6.51 6.83
CA TYR A 11 -4.79 -5.14 7.26
C TYR A 11 -3.30 -4.97 7.46
N ILE A 12 -2.71 -3.99 6.77
CA ILE A 12 -1.29 -3.73 6.82
C ILE A 12 -1.07 -2.52 7.74
N SER A 13 -0.35 -2.74 8.83
CA SER A 13 0.24 -1.66 9.62
C SER A 13 1.72 -1.58 9.29
N ASP A 14 2.20 -0.42 8.86
CA ASP A 14 3.60 -0.17 8.53
C ASP A 14 4.17 0.79 9.57
N LEU A 15 4.99 0.27 10.47
CA LEU A 15 5.62 1.04 11.53
C LEU A 15 7.11 1.11 11.29
N GLY A 16 7.71 2.24 11.61
CA GLY A 16 9.16 2.35 11.55
C GLY A 16 9.72 3.41 12.48
N THR A 17 10.99 3.24 12.81
CA THR A 17 11.81 4.24 13.48
C THR A 17 13.12 4.36 12.72
N PHE A 18 13.69 5.55 12.73
CA PHE A 18 14.91 5.84 11.99
C PHE A 18 15.93 6.59 12.85
N GLU A 19 17.20 6.36 12.54
CA GLU A 19 18.32 7.18 13.00
C GLU A 19 18.75 8.04 11.81
N SER A 20 18.79 9.36 11.96
CA SER A 20 19.20 10.24 10.87
C SER A 20 20.70 10.50 10.93
N ALA A 21 21.42 10.14 9.86
CA ALA A 21 22.87 10.38 9.75
C ALA A 21 23.18 11.60 8.85
N LEU A 22 22.60 11.65 7.65
CA LEU A 22 22.89 12.67 6.65
C LEU A 22 21.60 13.13 5.95
N LYS A 23 21.52 14.44 5.71
CA LYS A 23 20.54 15.04 4.81
C LYS A 23 21.23 15.56 3.57
N ALA A 24 20.83 15.06 2.40
CA ALA A 24 21.29 15.57 1.11
C ALA A 24 20.19 16.42 0.47
N GLU A 25 20.52 17.65 0.12
CA GLU A 25 19.69 18.51 -0.72
C GLU A 25 20.32 18.61 -2.10
N PHE A 26 19.61 18.13 -3.11
CA PHE A 26 20.10 18.18 -4.48
C PHE A 26 19.99 19.63 -4.99
N LYS A 27 21.01 20.06 -5.75
CA LYS A 27 21.08 21.44 -6.25
C LYS A 27 19.85 21.75 -7.14
N PRO A 28 19.50 23.03 -7.35
CA PRO A 28 18.39 23.40 -8.22
C PRO A 28 18.59 22.92 -9.67
N ARG A 29 17.50 22.86 -10.45
CA ARG A 29 17.50 22.33 -11.84
C ARG A 29 18.46 23.01 -12.82
N TRP A 30 18.78 24.28 -12.62
CA TRP A 30 19.76 24.98 -13.46
C TRP A 30 21.20 24.47 -13.23
N VAL A 31 21.42 23.66 -12.17
CA VAL A 31 22.68 22.96 -11.87
C VAL A 31 22.53 21.45 -12.07
N VAL A 32 21.38 20.87 -11.74
CA VAL A 32 21.12 19.42 -11.79
C VAL A 32 20.41 19.06 -13.08
N GLY A 33 21.14 18.35 -13.95
CA GLY A 33 20.59 17.68 -15.13
C GLY A 33 20.51 16.17 -14.95
N MET A 34 20.01 15.50 -15.99
CA MET A 34 20.11 14.04 -16.08
C MET A 34 21.58 13.60 -16.16
N ASP A 35 21.86 12.37 -15.72
CA ASP A 35 23.15 11.77 -15.99
C ASP A 35 23.35 11.57 -17.51
N VAL A 36 24.60 11.37 -17.94
CA VAL A 36 24.95 11.29 -19.36
C VAL A 36 24.19 10.19 -20.12
N TYR A 37 23.84 9.08 -19.46
CA TYR A 37 23.12 7.98 -20.08
C TYR A 37 21.63 8.27 -20.19
N ALA A 38 21.00 8.78 -19.14
CA ALA A 38 19.61 9.22 -19.21
C ALA A 38 19.42 10.35 -20.23
N GLN A 39 20.33 11.33 -20.26
CA GLN A 39 20.31 12.43 -21.23
C GLN A 39 20.42 11.90 -22.67
N LYS A 40 21.41 11.04 -22.95
CA LYS A 40 21.54 10.38 -24.26
C LYS A 40 20.32 9.54 -24.61
N PHE A 41 19.65 8.96 -23.61
CA PHE A 41 18.42 8.21 -23.85
C PHE A 41 17.31 9.14 -24.36
N VAL A 42 17.09 10.26 -23.67
CA VAL A 42 16.10 11.28 -24.05
C VAL A 42 16.38 11.82 -25.45
N GLU A 43 17.64 12.10 -25.77
CA GLU A 43 18.03 12.65 -27.06
C GLU A 43 17.81 11.67 -28.22
N ASN A 44 18.22 10.41 -28.05
CA ASN A 44 18.29 9.46 -29.15
C ASN A 44 17.07 8.54 -29.29
N PHE A 45 16.32 8.30 -28.20
CA PHE A 45 15.26 7.28 -28.18
C PHE A 45 13.87 7.84 -27.88
N LEU A 46 13.75 9.03 -27.30
CA LEU A 46 12.47 9.72 -27.13
C LEU A 46 12.20 10.62 -28.34
N THR A 47 11.77 10.01 -29.44
CA THR A 47 11.38 10.72 -30.67
C THR A 47 9.87 11.00 -30.67
N GLY A 48 9.48 12.22 -31.04
CA GLY A 48 8.08 12.62 -31.14
C GLY A 48 7.32 12.60 -29.82
N THR A 49 5.99 12.49 -29.90
CA THR A 49 5.12 12.43 -28.73
C THR A 49 5.03 11.01 -28.15
N PHE A 50 4.43 10.89 -26.96
CA PHE A 50 4.18 9.58 -26.36
C PHE A 50 3.28 8.70 -27.23
N GLU A 51 2.25 9.28 -27.86
CA GLU A 51 1.32 8.57 -28.73
C GLU A 51 2.03 7.98 -29.96
N ALA A 52 3.01 8.72 -30.51
CA ALA A 52 3.78 8.28 -31.66
C ALA A 52 4.84 7.22 -31.29
N ASN A 53 5.37 7.26 -30.07
CA ASN A 53 6.46 6.39 -29.62
C ASN A 53 6.27 5.88 -28.18
N PRO A 54 5.19 5.12 -27.88
CA PRO A 54 4.91 4.73 -26.51
C PRO A 54 5.98 3.79 -25.94
N SER A 55 6.60 2.96 -26.79
CA SER A 55 7.64 2.02 -26.39
C SER A 55 8.92 2.72 -25.91
N GLY A 56 9.34 3.81 -26.55
CA GLY A 56 10.51 4.59 -26.15
C GLY A 56 10.38 5.17 -24.74
N TYR A 57 9.24 5.83 -24.46
CA TYR A 57 8.97 6.40 -23.15
C TYR A 57 8.76 5.32 -22.07
N ASN A 58 8.04 4.23 -22.38
CA ASN A 58 7.89 3.11 -21.44
C ASN A 58 9.24 2.46 -21.09
N ARG A 59 10.15 2.38 -22.07
CA ARG A 59 11.51 1.89 -21.83
C ARG A 59 12.30 2.87 -20.96
N PHE A 60 12.15 4.17 -21.16
CA PHE A 60 12.77 5.17 -20.27
C PHE A 60 12.28 4.98 -18.82
N ILE A 61 10.96 4.93 -18.60
CA ILE A 61 10.36 4.74 -17.26
C ILE A 61 10.84 3.44 -16.61
N THR A 62 10.93 2.35 -17.37
CA THR A 62 11.44 1.07 -16.86
C THR A 62 12.90 1.15 -16.38
N ASN A 63 13.73 1.96 -17.04
CA ASN A 63 15.17 2.03 -16.72
C ASN A 63 15.50 3.11 -15.67
N PHE A 64 14.79 4.24 -15.70
CA PHE A 64 15.13 5.43 -14.90
C PHE A 64 14.06 5.81 -13.87
N GLY A 65 12.89 5.17 -13.92
CA GLY A 65 11.75 5.48 -13.05
C GLY A 65 10.94 6.68 -13.51
N THR A 66 10.02 7.12 -12.65
CA THR A 66 9.08 8.22 -12.91
C THR A 66 9.43 9.50 -12.16
N HIS A 67 10.34 9.43 -11.20
CA HIS A 67 10.69 10.52 -10.29
C HIS A 67 12.19 10.56 -10.02
N ASN A 68 12.68 11.72 -9.58
CA ASN A 68 14.01 11.91 -9.01
C ASN A 68 13.92 12.49 -7.60
N PHE A 69 14.95 12.24 -6.79
CA PHE A 69 15.07 12.86 -5.47
C PHE A 69 15.52 14.31 -5.58
N THR A 70 14.81 15.20 -4.89
CA THR A 70 15.25 16.59 -4.64
C THR A 70 15.82 16.76 -3.25
N ARG A 71 15.44 15.87 -2.33
CA ARG A 71 16.02 15.73 -1.00
C ARG A 71 16.06 14.25 -0.62
N GLY A 72 17.15 13.81 -0.03
CA GLY A 72 17.28 12.47 0.54
C GLY A 72 17.69 12.53 2.00
N ASN A 73 17.01 11.77 2.84
CA ASN A 73 17.38 11.56 4.24
C ASN A 73 18.00 10.16 4.36
N PHE A 74 19.24 10.13 4.79
CA PHE A 74 20.06 8.93 4.88
C PHE A 74 20.33 8.60 6.35
N GLY A 75 20.29 7.32 6.68
CA GLY A 75 20.52 6.84 8.03
C GLY A 75 20.12 5.38 8.22
N GLY A 76 19.68 5.04 9.42
CA GLY A 76 19.27 3.69 9.78
C GLY A 76 17.75 3.63 9.81
N LEU A 77 17.14 2.54 9.35
CA LEU A 77 15.70 2.34 9.43
C LEU A 77 15.40 0.94 9.98
N ILE A 78 14.57 0.90 11.01
CA ILE A 78 13.92 -0.32 11.49
C ILE A 78 12.45 -0.21 11.08
N ARG A 79 11.98 -1.15 10.27
CA ARG A 79 10.61 -1.18 9.73
C ARG A 79 9.95 -2.49 10.07
N ASP A 80 8.77 -2.46 10.66
CA ASP A 80 7.91 -3.62 10.91
C ASP A 80 6.64 -3.50 10.10
N VAL A 81 6.46 -4.43 9.16
CA VAL A 81 5.22 -4.56 8.40
C VAL A 81 4.39 -5.67 9.04
N ILE A 82 3.27 -5.27 9.65
CA ILE A 82 2.36 -6.17 10.35
C ILE A 82 1.15 -6.40 9.46
N GLU A 83 0.97 -7.65 9.05
CA GLU A 83 -0.20 -8.08 8.29
C GLU A 83 -1.18 -8.82 9.20
N THR A 84 -2.33 -8.22 9.48
CA THR A 84 -3.37 -8.78 10.35
C THR A 84 -4.52 -9.33 9.52
N LYS A 85 -5.02 -10.53 9.87
CA LYS A 85 -6.18 -11.12 9.20
C LYS A 85 -7.44 -10.26 9.38
N SER A 86 -8.28 -10.24 8.35
CA SER A 86 -9.46 -9.36 8.29
C SER A 86 -10.51 -9.69 9.36
N ASP A 87 -10.65 -10.97 9.72
CA ASP A 87 -11.58 -11.45 10.75
C ASP A 87 -11.27 -10.84 12.13
N TYR A 88 -9.99 -10.77 12.50
CA TYR A 88 -9.56 -10.08 13.71
C TYR A 88 -9.95 -8.60 13.66
N PHE A 89 -9.62 -7.92 12.55
CA PHE A 89 -9.91 -6.50 12.38
C PHE A 89 -11.41 -6.19 12.50
N TYR A 90 -12.29 -6.97 11.85
CA TYR A 90 -13.74 -6.77 11.94
C TYR A 90 -14.31 -7.01 13.35
N SER A 91 -13.58 -7.72 14.22
CA SER A 91 -13.98 -7.98 15.60
C SER A 91 -13.45 -6.95 16.61
N ARG A 92 -12.74 -5.92 16.14
CA ARG A 92 -12.07 -4.90 16.96
C ARG A 92 -12.31 -3.51 16.38
N SER A 93 -12.09 -2.49 17.21
CA SER A 93 -12.03 -1.12 16.71
C SER A 93 -10.67 -0.80 16.08
N ASP A 94 -10.64 0.14 15.14
CA ASP A 94 -9.41 0.65 14.51
C ASP A 94 -8.37 1.06 15.57
N ARG A 95 -8.82 1.70 16.65
CA ARG A 95 -7.97 2.15 17.76
C ARG A 95 -7.34 0.98 18.53
N GLU A 96 -8.07 -0.12 18.72
CA GLU A 96 -7.53 -1.32 19.35
C GLU A 96 -6.49 -2.01 18.46
N VAL A 97 -6.75 -2.08 17.15
CA VAL A 97 -5.79 -2.64 16.19
C VAL A 97 -4.52 -1.79 16.16
N GLU A 98 -4.64 -0.47 16.06
CA GLU A 98 -3.51 0.47 16.09
C GLU A 98 -2.70 0.34 17.39
N SER A 99 -3.39 0.27 18.54
CA SER A 99 -2.75 0.12 19.84
C SER A 99 -1.95 -1.19 19.93
N ASN A 100 -2.50 -2.29 19.41
CA ASN A 100 -1.80 -3.58 19.41
C ASN A 100 -0.62 -3.58 18.44
N ALA A 101 -0.77 -3.02 17.24
CA ALA A 101 0.31 -2.88 16.26
C ALA A 101 1.47 -2.05 16.84
N LYS A 102 1.17 -0.92 17.49
CA LYS A 102 2.17 -0.07 18.17
C LYS A 102 2.84 -0.80 19.34
N ALA A 103 2.07 -1.51 20.16
CA ALA A 103 2.61 -2.29 21.28
C ALA A 103 3.56 -3.40 20.78
N SER A 104 3.20 -4.11 19.71
CA SER A 104 4.06 -5.11 19.08
C SER A 104 5.35 -4.51 18.53
N PHE A 105 5.27 -3.37 17.85
CA PHE A 105 6.46 -2.67 17.38
C PHE A 105 7.37 -2.24 18.54
N LEU A 106 6.82 -1.69 19.62
CA LEU A 106 7.59 -1.35 20.82
C LEU A 106 8.26 -2.58 21.45
N ASN A 107 7.63 -3.75 21.41
CA ASN A 107 8.25 -5.00 21.85
C ASN A 107 9.47 -5.35 20.98
N VAL A 108 9.39 -5.23 19.65
CA VAL A 108 10.54 -5.39 18.75
C VAL A 108 11.66 -4.39 19.10
N MET A 109 11.30 -3.14 19.37
CA MET A 109 12.27 -2.10 19.76
C MET A 109 12.90 -2.35 21.14
N SER A 110 12.16 -2.95 22.07
CA SER A 110 12.66 -3.29 23.41
C SER A 110 13.67 -4.45 23.36
N VAL A 111 13.42 -5.47 22.53
CA VAL A 111 14.33 -6.60 22.33
C VAL A 111 15.65 -6.15 21.70
N THR A 112 15.59 -5.18 20.79
CA THR A 112 16.78 -4.59 20.18
C THR A 112 17.49 -3.57 21.07
N GLY A 113 16.95 -3.25 22.25
CA GLY A 113 17.58 -2.33 23.20
C GLY A 113 17.48 -0.84 22.85
N SER A 114 16.57 -0.46 21.94
CA SER A 114 16.31 0.97 21.62
C SER A 114 15.42 1.68 22.62
N PHE A 115 14.60 0.94 23.36
CA PHE A 115 13.54 1.51 24.18
C PHE A 115 13.58 0.94 25.60
N GLY A 116 13.36 1.82 26.59
CA GLY A 116 13.39 1.50 28.01
C GLY A 116 12.44 0.35 28.39
N SER A 117 12.93 -0.52 29.27
CA SER A 117 12.39 -1.83 29.62
C SER A 117 10.95 -1.83 30.15
N SER A 118 9.96 -1.99 29.27
CA SER A 118 8.73 -2.70 29.61
C SER A 118 8.11 -3.26 28.34
N SER A 119 8.04 -4.59 28.26
CA SER A 119 7.27 -5.25 27.22
C SER A 119 5.82 -4.77 27.32
N GLN A 120 5.31 -4.20 26.25
CA GLN A 120 3.91 -3.81 26.16
C GLN A 120 3.05 -5.07 26.03
N ARG A 121 1.93 -5.09 26.74
CA ARG A 121 0.97 -6.18 26.62
C ARG A 121 0.29 -6.10 25.25
N VAL A 122 0.48 -7.14 24.43
CA VAL A 122 -0.21 -7.31 23.14
C VAL A 122 -1.32 -8.34 23.32
N ASP A 123 -2.48 -8.11 22.73
CA ASP A 123 -3.57 -9.10 22.67
C ASP A 123 -3.08 -10.39 22.01
N GLN A 124 -3.21 -11.54 22.68
CA GLN A 124 -2.79 -12.82 22.12
C GLN A 124 -3.52 -13.15 20.81
N ASN A 125 -4.78 -12.71 20.69
CA ASN A 125 -5.55 -12.89 19.46
C ASN A 125 -4.97 -12.05 18.31
N PHE A 126 -4.46 -10.84 18.60
CA PHE A 126 -3.74 -10.03 17.61
C PHE A 126 -2.49 -10.75 17.14
N THR A 127 -1.68 -11.26 18.07
CA THR A 127 -0.45 -12.01 17.77
C THR A 127 -0.74 -13.24 16.89
N ASN A 128 -1.76 -14.02 17.23
CA ASN A 128 -2.13 -15.22 16.47
C ASN A 128 -2.73 -14.89 15.08
N ALA A 129 -3.32 -13.71 14.93
CA ALA A 129 -3.93 -13.24 13.69
C ALA A 129 -2.97 -12.41 12.82
N SER A 130 -1.75 -12.10 13.29
CA SER A 130 -0.82 -11.20 12.62
C SER A 130 0.47 -11.89 12.21
N THR A 131 1.03 -11.45 11.08
CA THR A 131 2.39 -11.81 10.64
C THR A 131 3.25 -10.56 10.65
N HIS A 132 4.43 -10.64 11.24
CA HIS A 132 5.40 -9.54 11.32
C HIS A 132 6.54 -9.76 10.33
N ILE A 133 6.84 -8.74 9.54
CA ILE A 133 8.02 -8.70 8.67
C ILE A 133 8.87 -7.52 9.13
N VAL A 134 9.78 -7.81 10.06
CA VAL A 134 10.75 -6.82 10.55
C VAL A 134 11.95 -6.78 9.61
N ARG A 135 12.29 -5.58 9.14
CA ARG A 135 13.45 -5.30 8.29
C ARG A 135 14.30 -4.21 8.91
N TYR A 136 15.60 -4.38 8.74
CA TYR A 136 16.61 -3.48 9.24
C TYR A 136 17.43 -2.99 8.05
N TYR A 137 17.61 -1.67 7.95
CA TYR A 137 18.29 -1.02 6.84
C TYR A 137 19.39 -0.10 7.36
N GLY A 138 20.55 -0.14 6.72
CA GLY A 138 21.80 0.42 7.22
C GLY A 138 22.78 -0.70 7.56
N ARG A 139 24.08 -0.40 7.47
CA ARG A 139 25.20 -1.35 7.40
C ARG A 139 25.04 -2.71 8.10
N ASN A 140 25.52 -2.85 9.34
CA ASN A 140 25.70 -4.16 9.97
C ASN A 140 24.50 -4.52 10.85
N THR A 141 23.41 -4.93 10.21
CA THR A 141 22.16 -5.31 10.87
C THR A 141 22.30 -6.46 11.87
N ASN A 142 23.34 -7.30 11.75
CA ASN A 142 23.62 -8.37 12.72
C ASN A 142 23.94 -7.83 14.13
N LEU A 143 24.42 -6.59 14.25
CA LEU A 143 24.70 -5.96 15.55
C LEU A 143 23.43 -5.70 16.36
N LEU A 144 22.27 -5.59 15.71
CA LEU A 144 20.99 -5.40 16.40
C LEU A 144 20.65 -6.61 17.28
N ALA A 145 20.96 -7.83 16.81
CA ALA A 145 20.70 -9.06 17.54
C ALA A 145 21.77 -9.35 18.60
N GLN A 146 23.02 -8.92 18.39
CA GLN A 146 24.16 -9.27 19.26
C GLN A 146 24.46 -8.22 20.33
N ASN A 147 24.33 -6.95 19.99
CA ASN A 147 24.80 -5.84 20.83
C ASN A 147 23.76 -4.70 20.97
N GLY A 148 22.59 -4.87 20.37
CA GLY A 148 21.51 -3.92 20.39
C GLY A 148 21.74 -2.68 19.54
N VAL A 149 20.76 -1.78 19.61
CA VAL A 149 20.65 -0.63 18.72
C VAL A 149 21.75 0.38 18.93
N SER A 150 22.23 0.56 20.17
CA SER A 150 23.32 1.50 20.46
C SER A 150 24.59 1.20 19.66
N LYS A 151 24.96 -0.09 19.48
CA LYS A 151 26.11 -0.46 18.66
C LYS A 151 25.81 -0.40 17.17
N TRP A 152 24.62 -0.81 16.76
CA TRP A 152 24.21 -0.71 15.35
C TRP A 152 24.18 0.75 14.87
N GLN A 153 23.62 1.68 15.64
CA GLN A 153 23.56 3.12 15.33
C GLN A 153 24.94 3.68 14.98
N THR A 154 25.99 3.32 15.73
CA THR A 154 27.36 3.79 15.42
C THR A 154 27.89 3.32 14.06
N THR A 155 27.30 2.28 13.46
CA THR A 155 27.67 1.80 12.13
C THR A 155 26.87 2.45 11.00
N VAL A 156 25.74 3.08 11.33
CA VAL A 156 24.86 3.75 10.37
C VAL A 156 25.56 4.96 9.75
N ASP A 157 26.28 5.74 10.56
CA ASP A 157 27.00 6.93 10.09
C ASP A 157 28.06 6.61 9.03
N LEU A 158 28.57 5.38 9.01
CA LEU A 158 29.61 4.96 8.07
C LEU A 158 29.05 4.52 6.70
N ASP A 159 27.79 4.11 6.64
CA ASP A 159 27.12 3.66 5.41
C ASP A 159 25.60 3.80 5.58
N PRO A 160 25.08 5.04 5.42
CA PRO A 160 23.70 5.36 5.75
C PRO A 160 22.77 4.98 4.58
N TRP A 161 21.63 4.36 4.91
CA TRP A 161 20.62 3.95 3.95
C TRP A 161 19.65 5.10 3.63
N LEU A 162 19.22 5.24 2.37
CA LEU A 162 18.18 6.19 1.99
C LEU A 162 16.81 5.72 2.51
N PHE A 163 16.34 6.28 3.63
CA PHE A 163 15.10 5.84 4.28
C PHE A 163 13.90 6.73 3.97
N SER A 164 14.12 7.98 3.55
CA SER A 164 13.04 8.88 3.10
C SER A 164 13.58 9.99 2.21
N GLY A 165 12.70 10.70 1.53
CA GLY A 165 13.09 11.83 0.69
C GLY A 165 11.89 12.52 0.05
N GLU A 166 12.19 13.62 -0.64
CA GLU A 166 11.22 14.37 -1.44
C GLU A 166 11.49 14.12 -2.92
N PHE A 167 10.43 13.80 -3.64
CA PHE A 167 10.48 13.48 -5.05
C PHE A 167 9.94 14.62 -5.91
N LYS A 168 10.46 14.74 -7.12
CA LYS A 168 9.81 15.47 -8.21
C LYS A 168 9.68 14.59 -9.45
N PRO A 169 8.70 14.85 -10.33
CA PRO A 169 8.58 14.18 -11.62
C PRO A 169 9.92 14.16 -12.36
N ILE A 170 10.24 13.08 -13.07
CA ILE A 170 11.46 13.00 -13.87
C ILE A 170 11.38 13.87 -15.14
N SER A 171 10.17 14.13 -15.63
CA SER A 171 9.88 15.00 -16.78
C SER A 171 10.45 16.41 -16.60
N ASP A 172 10.52 16.87 -15.36
CA ASP A 172 11.06 18.15 -14.95
C ASP A 172 12.55 18.35 -15.24
N LEU A 173 13.29 17.28 -15.51
CA LEU A 173 14.70 17.31 -15.93
C LEU A 173 14.85 17.36 -17.46
N ILE A 174 13.75 17.25 -18.22
CA ILE A 174 13.74 17.30 -19.68
C ILE A 174 13.52 18.76 -20.11
N SER A 175 14.49 19.32 -20.83
CA SER A 175 14.41 20.72 -21.29
C SER A 175 13.49 20.93 -22.50
N ASP A 176 13.34 19.91 -23.35
CA ASP A 176 12.42 19.96 -24.49
C ASP A 176 10.98 19.83 -24.00
N GLU A 177 10.17 20.87 -24.21
CA GLU A 177 8.82 20.95 -23.65
C GLU A 177 7.87 19.88 -24.25
N THR A 178 8.03 19.53 -25.53
CA THR A 178 7.22 18.48 -26.17
C THR A 178 7.54 17.11 -25.58
N LYS A 179 8.83 16.80 -25.39
CA LYS A 179 9.27 15.55 -24.74
C LYS A 179 8.89 15.51 -23.27
N LYS A 180 8.92 16.66 -22.58
CA LYS A 180 8.49 16.79 -21.19
C LYS A 180 7.01 16.45 -21.03
N GLN A 181 6.12 17.07 -21.80
CA GLN A 181 4.68 16.78 -21.78
C GLN A 181 4.40 15.32 -22.16
N SER A 182 5.14 14.79 -23.13
CA SER A 182 5.03 13.37 -23.52
C SER A 182 5.49 12.43 -22.41
N MET A 183 6.53 12.79 -21.65
CA MET A 183 6.96 12.02 -20.49
C MET A 183 5.92 12.05 -19.37
N GLU A 184 5.30 13.20 -19.11
CA GLU A 184 4.19 13.33 -18.14
C GLU A 184 3.04 12.41 -18.53
N ARG A 185 2.64 12.44 -19.80
CA ARG A 185 1.62 11.56 -20.35
C ARG A 185 1.99 10.07 -20.27
N ALA A 186 3.26 9.74 -20.52
CA ALA A 186 3.76 8.37 -20.39
C ALA A 186 3.72 7.87 -18.95
N VAL A 187 4.06 8.72 -17.98
CA VAL A 187 4.00 8.40 -16.55
C VAL A 187 2.55 8.19 -16.11
N GLU A 188 1.62 9.04 -16.55
CA GLU A 188 0.19 8.84 -16.31
C GLU A 188 -0.28 7.48 -16.85
N ASN A 189 0.02 7.17 -18.11
CA ASN A 189 -0.31 5.88 -18.71
C ASN A 189 0.31 4.69 -17.96
N TYR A 190 1.55 4.83 -17.47
CA TYR A 190 2.21 3.82 -16.64
C TYR A 190 1.42 3.56 -15.34
N VAL A 191 1.01 4.63 -14.64
CA VAL A 191 0.19 4.51 -13.41
C VAL A 191 -1.16 3.89 -13.71
N LEU A 192 -1.83 4.28 -14.80
CA LEU A 192 -3.11 3.69 -15.21
C LEU A 192 -2.98 2.19 -15.51
N LYS A 193 -1.90 1.75 -16.15
CA LYS A 193 -1.64 0.32 -16.38
C LYS A 193 -1.45 -0.44 -15.06
N SER A 194 -0.73 0.13 -14.10
CA SER A 194 -0.61 -0.46 -12.75
C SER A 194 -1.97 -0.53 -12.05
N TYR A 195 -2.79 0.51 -12.17
CA TYR A 195 -4.12 0.54 -11.59
C TYR A 195 -5.04 -0.53 -12.18
N LEU A 196 -5.02 -0.75 -13.51
CA LEU A 196 -5.73 -1.85 -14.14
C LEU A 196 -5.28 -3.23 -13.61
N GLY A 197 -3.99 -3.38 -13.26
CA GLY A 197 -3.49 -4.59 -12.60
C GLY A 197 -4.12 -4.82 -11.22
N GLU A 198 -4.32 -3.77 -10.44
CA GLU A 198 -5.01 -3.85 -9.15
C GLU A 198 -6.51 -4.12 -9.31
N LEU A 199 -7.15 -3.57 -10.34
CA LEU A 199 -8.54 -3.87 -10.68
C LEU A 199 -8.72 -5.35 -11.06
N GLU A 200 -7.84 -5.89 -11.90
CA GLU A 200 -7.81 -7.33 -12.25
C GLU A 200 -7.67 -8.21 -11.00
N ARG A 201 -6.71 -7.89 -10.12
CA ARG A 201 -6.49 -8.62 -8.86
C ARG A 201 -7.74 -8.57 -7.97
N THR A 202 -8.40 -7.41 -7.91
CA THR A 202 -9.62 -7.21 -7.12
C THR A 202 -10.77 -8.05 -7.66
N VAL A 203 -11.03 -8.00 -8.97
CA VAL A 203 -12.07 -8.80 -9.62
C VAL A 203 -11.82 -10.29 -9.43
N ALA A 204 -10.58 -10.76 -9.65
CA ALA A 204 -10.21 -12.17 -9.43
C ALA A 204 -10.44 -12.61 -7.97
N SER A 205 -10.11 -11.76 -6.99
CA SER A 205 -10.38 -12.02 -5.57
C SER A 205 -11.87 -12.20 -5.30
N VAL A 206 -12.73 -11.36 -5.89
CA VAL A 206 -14.19 -11.46 -5.69
C VAL A 206 -14.74 -12.73 -6.35
N ARG A 207 -14.32 -13.03 -7.58
CA ARG A 207 -14.74 -14.22 -8.33
C ARG A 207 -14.39 -15.53 -7.63
N SER A 208 -13.29 -15.57 -6.88
CA SER A 208 -12.93 -16.75 -6.09
C SER A 208 -13.96 -17.10 -5.00
N LYS A 209 -14.86 -16.16 -4.65
CA LYS A 209 -15.87 -16.29 -3.59
C LYS A 209 -17.31 -16.25 -4.11
N ALA A 210 -17.53 -15.69 -5.29
CA ALA A 210 -18.85 -15.53 -5.89
C ALA A 210 -18.80 -15.92 -7.39
N ASN A 211 -19.73 -16.77 -7.80
CA ASN A 211 -19.89 -17.14 -9.20
C ASN A 211 -20.81 -16.15 -9.91
N ASP A 212 -20.27 -14.97 -10.24
CA ASP A 212 -21.01 -13.88 -10.87
C ASP A 212 -20.60 -13.68 -12.36
N PRO A 213 -21.51 -13.87 -13.33
CA PRO A 213 -21.24 -13.62 -14.75
C PRO A 213 -20.82 -12.18 -15.07
N VAL A 214 -21.28 -11.18 -14.32
CA VAL A 214 -20.92 -9.76 -14.53
C VAL A 214 -19.43 -9.56 -14.28
N LEU A 215 -18.88 -10.20 -13.25
CA LEU A 215 -17.45 -10.14 -12.94
C LEU A 215 -16.57 -10.73 -14.06
N ASN A 216 -17.06 -11.74 -14.79
CA ASN A 216 -16.35 -12.28 -15.96
C ASN A 216 -16.28 -11.23 -17.09
N GLY A 217 -17.37 -10.49 -17.31
CA GLY A 217 -17.42 -9.40 -18.28
C GLY A 217 -16.49 -8.24 -17.91
N LEU A 218 -16.44 -7.89 -16.63
CA LEU A 218 -15.54 -6.84 -16.11
C LEU A 218 -14.07 -7.24 -16.23
N GLU A 219 -13.71 -8.49 -15.91
CA GLU A 219 -12.35 -9.00 -16.11
C GLU A 219 -11.92 -8.91 -17.58
N ALA A 220 -12.79 -9.33 -18.50
CA ALA A 220 -12.50 -9.24 -19.93
C ALA A 220 -12.25 -7.78 -20.39
N ARG A 221 -12.98 -6.81 -19.82
CA ARG A 221 -12.76 -5.37 -20.07
C ARG A 221 -11.41 -4.91 -19.51
N VAL A 222 -11.02 -5.36 -18.32
CA VAL A 222 -9.69 -5.04 -17.74
C VAL A 222 -8.58 -5.57 -18.64
N ILE A 223 -8.65 -6.84 -19.06
CA ILE A 223 -7.68 -7.47 -19.96
C ILE A 223 -7.59 -6.70 -21.29
N LYS A 224 -8.74 -6.31 -21.86
CA LYS A 224 -8.79 -5.52 -23.07
C LYS A 224 -8.07 -4.17 -22.90
N LEU A 225 -8.37 -3.41 -21.85
CA LEU A 225 -7.70 -2.12 -21.61
C LEU A 225 -6.20 -2.29 -21.36
N LYS A 226 -5.76 -3.29 -20.61
CA LYS A 226 -4.32 -3.55 -20.39
C LYS A 226 -3.53 -3.72 -21.68
N SER A 227 -4.16 -4.28 -22.72
CA SER A 227 -3.56 -4.48 -24.05
C SER A 227 -3.42 -3.19 -24.86
N VAL A 228 -4.12 -2.12 -24.49
CA VAL A 228 -4.05 -0.84 -25.19
C VAL A 228 -2.69 -0.17 -24.92
N PRO A 229 -1.96 0.29 -25.94
CA PRO A 229 -0.66 0.93 -25.74
C PRO A 229 -0.73 2.25 -24.94
N VAL A 230 -1.72 3.07 -25.26
CA VAL A 230 -1.99 4.39 -24.65
C VAL A 230 -3.43 4.41 -24.16
N LEU A 231 -3.61 4.46 -22.85
CA LEU A 231 -4.89 4.41 -22.15
C LEU A 231 -5.53 5.78 -22.08
N ASP A 232 -6.83 5.84 -22.29
CA ASP A 232 -7.63 7.00 -21.92
C ASP A 232 -8.01 6.95 -20.42
N LEU A 233 -7.96 8.09 -19.73
CA LEU A 233 -8.27 8.15 -18.29
C LEU A 233 -9.75 7.85 -18.05
N GLU A 234 -10.65 8.38 -18.87
CA GLU A 234 -12.11 8.24 -18.73
C GLU A 234 -12.53 6.76 -18.89
N ASP A 235 -11.90 6.04 -19.82
CA ASP A 235 -12.14 4.60 -20.00
C ASP A 235 -11.74 3.78 -18.76
N VAL A 236 -10.61 4.12 -18.14
CA VAL A 236 -10.11 3.44 -16.93
C VAL A 236 -10.97 3.79 -15.71
N GLU A 237 -11.36 5.06 -15.56
CA GLU A 237 -12.25 5.52 -14.48
C GLU A 237 -13.64 4.90 -14.59
N THR A 238 -14.21 4.84 -15.80
CA THR A 238 -15.50 4.20 -16.05
C THR A 238 -15.45 2.72 -15.65
N LEU A 239 -14.42 1.98 -16.09
CA LEU A 239 -14.27 0.58 -15.72
C LEU A 239 -14.06 0.41 -14.20
N SER A 240 -13.30 1.29 -13.56
CA SER A 240 -13.13 1.29 -12.12
C SER A 240 -14.47 1.49 -11.39
N GLY A 241 -15.27 2.45 -11.83
CA GLY A 241 -16.60 2.72 -11.29
C GLY A 241 -17.53 1.51 -11.41
N ASP A 242 -17.56 0.87 -12.58
CA ASP A 242 -18.34 -0.34 -12.80
C ASP A 242 -17.91 -1.49 -11.88
N ILE A 243 -16.59 -1.70 -11.73
CA ILE A 243 -16.06 -2.69 -10.79
C ILE A 243 -16.46 -2.35 -9.37
N GLN A 244 -16.27 -1.10 -8.93
CA GLN A 244 -16.62 -0.65 -7.59
C GLN A 244 -18.10 -0.87 -7.28
N ASN A 245 -18.99 -0.54 -8.21
CA ASN A 245 -20.43 -0.71 -8.06
C ASN A 245 -20.81 -2.18 -7.88
N GLU A 246 -20.13 -3.09 -8.57
CA GLU A 246 -20.39 -4.53 -8.48
C GLU A 246 -19.86 -5.13 -7.16
N ILE A 247 -18.67 -4.72 -6.72
CA ILE A 247 -18.00 -5.33 -5.58
C ILE A 247 -18.33 -4.68 -4.23
N THR A 248 -18.97 -3.51 -4.24
CA THR A 248 -19.29 -2.74 -3.03
C THR A 248 -20.72 -3.02 -2.60
N ALA A 249 -20.92 -3.23 -1.30
CA ALA A 249 -22.27 -3.44 -0.78
C ALA A 249 -23.10 -2.17 -1.04
N PRO A 250 -24.25 -2.27 -1.74
CA PRO A 250 -24.99 -1.08 -2.12
C PRO A 250 -25.49 -0.34 -0.88
N THR A 251 -25.64 0.97 -1.00
CA THR A 251 -26.05 1.85 0.11
C THR A 251 -27.39 1.42 0.72
N TRP A 252 -28.36 1.02 -0.12
CA TRP A 252 -29.63 0.51 0.39
C TRP A 252 -29.45 -0.74 1.27
N PHE A 253 -28.52 -1.64 0.91
CA PHE A 253 -28.29 -2.86 1.68
C PHE A 253 -27.59 -2.53 2.99
N THR A 254 -26.56 -1.70 2.93
CA THR A 254 -25.75 -1.33 4.11
C THR A 254 -26.49 -0.44 5.10
N MET A 255 -27.38 0.42 4.65
CA MET A 255 -28.13 1.34 5.50
C MET A 255 -29.48 0.78 5.96
N ASN A 256 -30.14 -0.03 5.14
CA ASN A 256 -31.54 -0.43 5.39
C ASN A 256 -31.70 -1.93 5.73
N THR A 257 -30.64 -2.74 5.66
CA THR A 257 -30.73 -4.16 6.03
C THR A 257 -30.24 -4.38 7.45
N LYS A 258 -31.08 -5.01 8.29
CA LYS A 258 -30.69 -5.54 9.59
C LYS A 258 -30.75 -7.05 9.54
N GLN A 259 -29.69 -7.73 9.98
CA GLN A 259 -29.70 -9.18 10.05
C GLN A 259 -30.24 -9.59 11.41
N CYS A 260 -31.43 -10.20 11.42
CA CYS A 260 -32.10 -10.63 12.63
C CYS A 260 -32.05 -12.16 12.77
N PHE A 261 -31.63 -12.63 13.93
CA PHE A 261 -31.69 -14.04 14.30
C PHE A 261 -32.91 -14.26 15.20
N LYS A 262 -33.69 -15.29 14.87
CA LYS A 262 -34.69 -15.82 15.79
C LYS A 262 -33.98 -16.72 16.78
N TRP A 263 -33.97 -16.33 18.03
CA TRP A 263 -33.39 -17.11 19.13
C TRP A 263 -34.53 -17.75 19.91
N TRP A 264 -34.39 -19.03 20.25
CA TRP A 264 -35.30 -19.70 21.20
C TRP A 264 -34.48 -20.50 22.20
N ALA A 265 -34.85 -20.41 23.48
CA ALA A 265 -34.24 -21.20 24.54
C ALA A 265 -34.69 -22.67 24.41
N THR A 266 -33.76 -23.62 24.45
CA THR A 266 -34.08 -25.06 24.35
C THR A 266 -34.53 -25.70 25.68
N HIS A 267 -35.07 -24.91 26.62
CA HIS A 267 -35.50 -25.35 27.97
C HIS A 267 -34.42 -26.07 28.81
N ILE A 268 -33.14 -25.95 28.46
CA ILE A 268 -32.04 -26.44 29.30
C ILE A 268 -31.66 -25.28 30.24
N GLY A 269 -31.80 -25.49 31.55
CA GLY A 269 -31.79 -24.48 32.62
C GLY A 269 -30.51 -23.66 32.85
N THR A 270 -29.67 -23.47 31.83
CA THR A 270 -28.43 -22.69 31.87
C THR A 270 -28.44 -21.47 30.94
N GLN A 271 -29.54 -21.18 30.23
CA GLN A 271 -29.62 -20.06 29.30
C GLN A 271 -30.37 -18.86 29.92
N CYS A 272 -29.61 -17.88 30.44
CA CYS A 272 -30.15 -16.61 30.92
C CYS A 272 -30.37 -15.65 29.74
N GLY A 273 -31.55 -15.69 29.13
CA GLY A 273 -31.98 -14.72 28.13
C GLY A 273 -33.50 -14.58 28.19
N GLY A 274 -33.99 -13.49 28.80
CA GLY A 274 -35.41 -13.23 29.02
C GLY A 274 -36.20 -12.94 27.75
N GLY A 275 -36.36 -13.94 26.87
CA GLY A 275 -37.42 -13.97 25.85
C GLY A 275 -37.37 -12.87 24.78
N ALA A 276 -36.20 -12.39 24.36
CA ALA A 276 -36.13 -11.56 23.17
C ALA A 276 -36.31 -12.45 21.92
N ASP A 277 -37.49 -12.40 21.30
CA ASP A 277 -37.87 -13.21 20.13
C ASP A 277 -37.00 -12.96 18.88
N SER A 278 -36.29 -11.84 18.84
CA SER A 278 -35.37 -11.50 17.74
C SER A 278 -34.20 -10.65 18.22
N PHE A 279 -32.98 -11.09 17.90
CA PHE A 279 -31.76 -10.29 18.05
C PHE A 279 -31.33 -9.79 16.68
N CYS A 280 -31.36 -8.48 16.47
CA CYS A 280 -30.96 -7.88 15.20
C CYS A 280 -29.59 -7.22 15.34
N ALA A 281 -28.63 -7.65 14.54
CA ALA A 281 -27.38 -6.93 14.34
C ALA A 281 -27.60 -5.84 13.28
N GLN A 282 -27.26 -4.61 13.60
CA GLN A 282 -27.17 -3.51 12.65
C GLN A 282 -25.70 -3.17 12.47
N ARG A 283 -25.26 -3.02 11.21
CA ARG A 283 -23.89 -2.56 10.92
C ARG A 283 -23.76 -1.14 11.46
N GLN A 284 -22.85 -0.92 12.42
CA GLN A 284 -22.48 0.44 12.83
C GLN A 284 -21.66 1.05 11.69
N THR A 285 -22.23 2.07 11.05
CA THR A 285 -21.49 2.95 10.14
C THR A 285 -20.78 3.99 11.00
N ALA A 286 -19.45 3.94 11.02
CA ALA A 286 -18.59 5.03 11.52
C ALA A 286 -18.27 6.00 10.37
#